data_AF-A0A349UP18-F1
#
_entry.id   AF-A0A349UP18-F1
#
_cell.length_a   1.000
_cell.length_b   1.000
_cell.length_c   1.000
_cell.angle_alpha   90.00
_cell.angle_beta   90.00
_cell.angle_gamma   90.00
#
_symmetry.space_group_name_H-M   'P 1'
#
loop_
_entity.id
_entity.type
_entity.pdbx_description
1 polymer ?
#
loop_
_entity_poly.entity_id
_entity_poly.type
_entity_poly.pdbx_seq_one_letter_code
_entity_poly.pdbx_strand_id
1 'polypeptide(L)'
;DQQKEFDAFPGAILMTTNCIQKPREGYQGRIFTTGLVAFPNVTHIPAGADGKKDFTPVIEAALAAPGFPADEPEKSITVGFGHNAVMSVAGAVIDAVKAGKIRHFFLIGG
;
A
#
# COMPACT_ATOMS: atom_id res chain seq x y z
N ASP A 1 8.79 -9.48 -3.87
CA ASP A 1 9.48 -8.96 -2.67
C ASP A 1 8.64 -8.94 -1.39
N GLN A 2 7.30 -8.98 -1.46
CA GLN A 2 6.41 -8.93 -0.28
C GLN A 2 6.88 -9.78 0.91
N GLN A 3 7.18 -11.07 0.73
CA GLN A 3 7.62 -11.91 1.85
C GLN A 3 8.87 -11.37 2.57
N LYS A 4 9.84 -10.83 1.83
CA LYS A 4 11.08 -10.27 2.38
C LYS A 4 10.79 -8.95 3.10
N GLU A 5 9.99 -8.09 2.48
CA GLU A 5 9.62 -6.79 3.04
C GLU A 5 8.75 -6.93 4.29
N PHE A 6 7.81 -7.87 4.31
CA PHE A 6 6.95 -8.14 5.45
C PHE A 6 7.70 -8.82 6.61
N ASP A 7 8.65 -9.73 6.31
CA ASP A 7 9.59 -10.26 7.32
C ASP A 7 10.36 -9.10 7.97
N ALA A 8 10.87 -8.16 7.18
CA ALA A 8 11.69 -7.05 7.65
C ALA A 8 10.88 -5.93 8.33
N PHE A 9 9.62 -5.72 7.95
CA PHE A 9 8.76 -4.69 8.52
C PHE A 9 8.46 -5.01 9.99
N PRO A 10 8.90 -4.21 10.97
CA PRO A 10 8.82 -4.55 12.39
C PRO A 10 7.49 -4.11 13.03
N GLY A 11 6.36 -4.39 12.36
CA GLY A 11 5.02 -3.96 12.78
C GLY A 11 3.89 -4.86 12.30
N ALA A 12 2.65 -4.41 12.51
CA ALA A 12 1.45 -5.11 12.06
C ALA A 12 1.14 -4.83 10.57
N ILE A 13 0.69 -5.85 9.84
CA ILE A 13 0.41 -5.79 8.41
C ILE A 13 -1.08 -6.06 8.17
N LEU A 14 -1.78 -5.19 7.45
CA LEU A 14 -3.19 -5.40 7.08
C LEU A 14 -3.33 -5.56 5.56
N MET A 15 -3.80 -6.73 5.14
CA MET A 15 -4.10 -7.02 3.73
C MET A 15 -5.58 -6.74 3.44
N THR A 16 -5.84 -5.75 2.58
CA THR A 16 -7.20 -5.29 2.24
C THR A 16 -7.73 -5.88 0.93
N THR A 17 -6.84 -6.12 -0.04
CA THR A 17 -7.10 -6.76 -1.34
C THR A 17 -5.96 -7.71 -1.70
N ASN A 18 -6.10 -8.44 -2.81
CA ASN A 18 -4.96 -9.12 -3.41
C ASN A 18 -3.83 -8.11 -3.72
N CYS A 19 -2.57 -8.53 -3.75
CA CYS A 19 -2.07 -9.90 -3.72
C CYS A 19 -1.42 -10.27 -2.38
N ILE A 20 -1.92 -11.33 -1.73
CA ILE A 20 -1.29 -11.93 -0.55
C ILE A 20 -0.46 -13.15 -0.97
N GLN A 21 0.83 -13.14 -0.65
CA GLN A 21 1.69 -14.32 -0.75
C GLN A 21 1.55 -15.16 0.52
N LYS A 22 1.89 -16.45 0.46
CA LYS A 22 1.90 -17.33 1.64
C LYS A 22 2.71 -16.65 2.76
N PRO A 23 2.09 -16.33 3.93
CA PRO A 23 2.80 -15.74 5.05
C PRO A 23 3.94 -16.63 5.53
N ARG A 24 5.05 -16.01 5.94
CA ARG A 24 6.17 -16.71 6.58
C ARG A 24 5.97 -16.71 8.09
N GLU A 25 6.60 -17.68 8.75
CA GLU A 25 6.55 -17.80 10.21
C GLU A 25 6.99 -16.52 10.93
N GLY A 26 7.95 -15.78 10.35
CA GLY A 26 8.47 -14.52 10.90
C GLY A 26 7.46 -13.37 11.02
N TYR A 27 6.33 -13.41 10.29
CA TYR A 27 5.28 -12.40 10.39
C TYR A 27 3.85 -12.94 10.43
N GLN A 28 3.65 -14.26 10.39
CA GLN A 28 2.31 -14.85 10.35
C GLN A 28 1.43 -14.43 11.54
N GLY A 29 2.02 -14.23 12.73
CA GLY A 29 1.31 -13.77 13.92
C GLY A 29 0.96 -12.27 13.94
N ARG A 30 1.43 -11.49 12.97
CA ARG A 30 1.25 -10.02 12.90
C ARG A 30 0.78 -9.54 11.53
N ILE A 31 0.29 -10.45 10.69
CA ILE A 31 -0.46 -10.14 9.47
C ILE A 31 -1.95 -10.39 9.71
N PHE A 32 -2.77 -9.52 9.14
CA PHE A 32 -4.22 -9.52 9.26
C PHE A 32 -4.82 -9.42 7.86
N THR A 33 -6.02 -9.95 7.67
CA THR A 33 -6.77 -9.84 6.41
C THR A 33 -8.10 -9.15 6.63
N THR A 34 -8.69 -8.57 5.59
CA THR A 34 -10.04 -8.02 5.65
C THR A 34 -10.69 -8.02 4.26
N GLY A 35 -12.00 -7.80 4.20
CA GLY A 35 -12.73 -7.77 2.93
C GLY A 35 -12.75 -9.15 2.27
N LEU A 36 -12.41 -9.22 0.98
CA LEU A 36 -12.41 -10.49 0.23
C LEU A 36 -11.10 -11.28 0.41
N VAL A 37 -10.09 -10.71 1.08
CA VAL A 37 -8.82 -11.40 1.31
C VAL A 37 -8.93 -12.28 2.54
N ALA A 38 -8.45 -13.52 2.42
CA ALA A 38 -8.29 -14.44 3.54
C ALA A 38 -7.10 -15.37 3.28
N PHE A 39 -6.51 -15.87 4.35
CA PHE A 39 -5.49 -16.92 4.30
C PHE A 39 -5.63 -17.82 5.53
N PRO A 40 -5.44 -19.15 5.42
CA PRO A 40 -5.52 -20.03 6.58
C PRO A 40 -4.58 -19.58 7.71
N ASN A 41 -5.07 -19.64 8.96
CA ASN A 41 -4.31 -19.30 10.16
C ASN A 41 -3.82 -17.84 10.20
N VAL A 42 -4.51 -16.94 9.50
CA VAL A 42 -4.32 -15.49 9.59
C VAL A 42 -5.60 -14.86 10.12
N THR A 43 -5.48 -13.99 11.12
CA THR A 43 -6.62 -13.29 11.71
C THR A 43 -7.35 -12.45 10.65
N HIS A 44 -8.64 -12.68 10.47
CA HIS A 44 -9.48 -11.91 9.56
C HIS A 44 -10.30 -10.87 10.33
N ILE A 45 -10.27 -9.62 9.85
CA ILE A 45 -11.04 -8.50 10.38
C ILE A 45 -12.32 -8.36 9.54
N PRO A 46 -13.48 -8.82 10.05
CA PRO A 46 -14.74 -8.70 9.35
C PRO A 46 -15.23 -7.24 9.34
N ALA A 47 -16.13 -6.94 8.40
CA ALA A 47 -16.98 -5.76 8.52
C ALA A 47 -18.16 -6.10 9.45
N GLY A 48 -18.47 -5.20 10.38
CA GLY A 48 -19.67 -5.25 11.20
C GLY A 48 -20.93 -4.99 10.38
N ALA A 49 -22.10 -5.06 11.04
CA ALA A 49 -23.40 -4.89 10.39
C ALA A 49 -23.59 -3.49 9.76
N ASP A 50 -22.89 -2.48 10.26
CA ASP A 50 -22.84 -1.11 9.76
C ASP A 50 -21.72 -0.88 8.72
N GLY A 51 -21.01 -1.94 8.34
CA GLY A 51 -19.84 -1.88 7.45
C GLY A 51 -18.54 -1.44 8.14
N LYS A 52 -18.57 -1.13 9.44
CA LYS A 52 -17.38 -0.70 10.19
C LYS A 52 -16.49 -1.89 10.52
N LYS A 53 -15.18 -1.70 10.41
CA LYS A 53 -14.18 -2.71 10.77
C LYS A 53 -13.58 -2.35 12.12
N ASP A 54 -13.44 -3.35 12.99
CA ASP A 54 -12.71 -3.18 14.25
C ASP A 54 -11.24 -3.52 14.05
N PHE A 55 -10.40 -2.49 14.01
CA PHE A 55 -8.96 -2.64 13.84
C PHE A 55 -8.19 -2.75 15.16
N THR A 56 -8.89 -2.89 16.30
CA THR A 56 -8.25 -3.08 17.62
C THR A 56 -7.15 -4.13 17.59
N PRO A 57 -7.34 -5.34 17.01
CA PRO A 57 -6.27 -6.36 16.97
C PRO A 57 -5.02 -5.92 16.19
N VAL A 58 -5.20 -5.13 15.12
CA VAL A 58 -4.09 -4.62 14.29
C VAL A 58 -3.29 -3.59 15.08
N ILE A 59 -3.98 -2.70 15.79
CA ILE A 59 -3.38 -1.63 16.60
C ILE A 59 -2.62 -2.23 17.78
N GLU A 60 -3.21 -3.18 18.50
CA GLU A 60 -2.54 -3.87 19.62
C GLU A 60 -1.28 -4.61 19.17
N ALA A 61 -1.32 -5.30 18.02
CA ALA A 61 -0.14 -5.94 17.46
C ALA A 61 0.95 -4.92 17.05
N ALA A 62 0.56 -3.74 16.54
CA ALA A 62 1.51 -2.68 16.21
C ALA A 62 2.15 -2.07 17.47
N LEU A 63 1.39 -1.85 18.54
CA LEU A 63 1.88 -1.32 19.81
C LEU A 63 2.81 -2.31 20.54
N ALA A 64 2.58 -3.61 20.38
CA ALA A 64 3.45 -4.66 20.93
C ALA A 64 4.71 -4.90 20.09
N ALA A 65 4.80 -4.34 18.87
CA ALA A 65 5.92 -4.57 17.98
C ALA A 65 7.15 -3.72 18.38
N PRO A 66 8.37 -4.20 18.11
CA PRO A 66 9.59 -3.46 18.44
C PRO A 66 9.73 -2.14 17.67
N GLY A 67 9.01 -1.98 16.55
CA GLY A 67 9.13 -0.82 15.68
C GLY A 67 10.46 -0.77 14.93
N PHE A 68 10.66 0.29 14.16
CA PHE A 68 11.93 0.52 13.48
C PHE A 68 12.99 0.97 14.50
N PRO A 69 14.20 0.38 14.48
CA PRO A 69 15.27 0.75 15.42
C PRO A 69 15.90 2.10 15.08
N ALA A 70 15.77 2.55 13.84
CA ALA A 70 16.27 3.82 13.34
C ALA A 70 15.47 4.22 12.08
N ASP A 71 15.53 5.51 11.75
CA ASP A 71 15.03 6.02 10.49
C ASP A 71 16.00 5.71 9.34
N GLU A 72 15.45 5.51 8.15
CA GLU A 72 16.22 5.40 6.91
C GLU A 72 16.30 6.78 6.23
N PRO A 73 17.30 7.04 5.37
CA PRO A 73 17.35 8.26 4.57
C PRO A 73 16.06 8.44 3.78
N GLU A 74 15.43 9.61 3.94
CA GLU A 74 14.18 9.93 3.26
C GLU A 74 14.34 9.83 1.73
N LYS A 75 13.33 9.23 1.09
CA LYS A 75 13.21 9.17 -0.36
C LYS A 75 11.84 9.66 -0.76
N SER A 76 11.80 10.70 -1.59
CA SER A 76 10.55 11.24 -2.12
C SER A 76 10.27 10.67 -3.51
N ILE A 77 9.03 10.23 -3.74
CA ILE A 77 8.53 9.83 -5.06
C ILE A 77 7.38 10.78 -5.41
N THR A 78 7.53 11.55 -6.49
CA THR A 78 6.46 12.45 -6.95
C THR A 78 5.37 11.64 -7.64
N VAL A 79 4.18 11.63 -7.04
CA VAL A 79 2.99 10.90 -7.52
C VAL A 79 1.76 11.83 -7.50
N GLY A 80 0.57 11.31 -7.80
CA GLY A 80 -0.68 12.06 -7.68
C GLY A 80 -1.20 12.66 -8.99
N PHE A 81 -0.65 12.26 -10.13
CA PHE A 81 -1.12 12.67 -11.46
C PHE A 81 -2.38 11.91 -11.90
N GLY A 82 -3.42 11.88 -11.06
CA GLY A 82 -4.76 11.41 -11.42
C GLY A 82 -5.44 12.36 -12.41
N HIS A 83 -6.61 11.96 -12.94
CA HIS A 83 -7.29 12.69 -14.02
C HIS A 83 -7.45 14.19 -13.73
N ASN A 84 -7.93 14.58 -12.54
CA ASN A 84 -8.15 15.99 -12.21
C ASN A 84 -6.84 16.80 -12.14
N ALA A 85 -5.77 16.21 -11.59
CA ALA A 85 -4.48 16.87 -11.51
C ALA A 85 -3.91 17.12 -12.90
N VAL A 86 -3.96 16.12 -13.79
CA VAL A 86 -3.52 16.26 -15.18
C VAL A 86 -4.39 17.28 -15.93
N MET A 87 -5.71 17.21 -15.76
CA MET A 87 -6.63 18.15 -16.42
C MET A 87 -6.43 19.60 -15.96
N SER A 88 -6.05 19.83 -14.70
CA SER A 88 -5.78 21.17 -14.18
C SER A 88 -4.60 21.87 -14.88
N VAL A 89 -3.69 21.11 -15.49
CA VAL A 89 -2.52 21.62 -16.22
C VAL A 89 -2.57 21.30 -17.72
N ALA A 90 -3.74 20.92 -18.24
CA ALA A 90 -3.90 20.46 -19.63
C ALA A 90 -3.35 21.45 -20.66
N GLY A 91 -3.57 22.75 -20.46
CA GLY A 91 -3.03 23.81 -21.35
C GLY A 91 -1.51 23.76 -21.46
N ALA A 92 -0.81 23.69 -20.33
CA ALA A 92 0.65 23.62 -20.30
C ALA A 92 1.20 22.35 -20.97
N VAL A 93 0.51 21.21 -20.77
CA VAL A 93 0.88 19.95 -21.43
C VAL A 93 0.70 20.06 -22.95
N ILE A 94 -0.44 20.61 -23.40
CA ILE A 94 -0.73 20.82 -24.83
C ILE A 94 0.31 21.74 -25.47
N ASP A 95 0.66 22.84 -24.81
CA ASP A 95 1.64 23.80 -25.32
C ASP A 95 3.04 23.17 -25.42
N ALA A 96 3.44 22.37 -24.43
CA ALA A 96 4.71 21.65 -24.46
C ALA A 96 4.78 20.60 -25.58
N VAL A 97 3.66 19.94 -25.89
CA VAL A 97 3.55 19.01 -27.03
C VAL A 97 3.64 19.78 -28.34
N LYS A 98 2.86 20.86 -28.52
CA LYS A 98 2.87 21.68 -29.74
C LYS A 98 4.24 22.30 -30.01
N ALA A 99 4.96 22.70 -28.96
CA ALA A 99 6.32 23.21 -29.05
C ALA A 99 7.39 22.11 -29.28
N GLY A 100 7.00 20.83 -29.35
CA GLY A 100 7.91 19.71 -29.55
C GLY A 100 8.82 19.38 -28.35
N LYS A 101 8.57 19.98 -27.18
CA LYS A 101 9.28 19.71 -25.92
C LYS A 101 8.92 18.34 -25.36
N ILE A 102 7.67 17.93 -25.56
CA ILE A 102 7.20 16.57 -25.32
C ILE A 102 6.89 15.95 -26.67
N ARG A 103 7.59 14.85 -27.01
CA ARG A 103 7.43 14.18 -28.31
C ARG A 103 6.60 12.90 -28.24
N HIS A 104 6.71 12.18 -27.12
CA HIS A 104 6.05 10.90 -26.92
C HIS A 104 5.61 10.76 -25.47
N PHE A 105 4.49 10.06 -25.28
CA PHE A 105 4.06 9.53 -23.99
C PHE A 105 4.11 8.01 -24.09
N PHE A 106 4.70 7.35 -23.09
CA PHE A 106 4.72 5.90 -22.98
C PHE A 106 3.82 5.49 -21.82
N LEU A 107 2.85 4.62 -22.11
CA LEU A 107 2.01 4.01 -21.09
C LEU A 107 2.70 2.73 -20.59
N ILE A 108 3.25 2.78 -19.38
CA ILE A 108 3.96 1.67 -18.72
C ILE A 108 3.17 1.14 -17.51
N GLY A 109 1.96 1.66 -17.27
CA GLY A 109 1.09 1.18 -16.19
C GLY A 109 0.52 -0.21 -16.50
N GLY A 110 0.47 -1.06 -15.48
CA GLY A 110 -0.04 -2.43 -15.53
C GLY A 110 0.16 -3.14 -14.20
#